data_AF-A0A843SEA1-F1
#
_entry.id   AF-A0A843SEA1-F1
#
_cell.length_a   1.000
_cell.length_b   1.000
_cell.length_c   1.000
_cell.angle_alpha   90.00
_cell.angle_beta   90.00
_cell.angle_gamma   90.00
#
_symmetry.space_group_name_H-M   'P 1'
#
loop_
_entity.id
_entity.type
_entity.pdbx_description
1 polymer ?
#
loop_
_entity_poly.entity_id
_entity_poly.type
_entity_poly.pdbx_seq_one_letter_code
_entity_poly.pdbx_strand_id
1 'polypeptide(L)'
;MKMISMVAMLAAVSASAYAAPQPSHKALAAGLSKYLAQQGDVCVGKFDWPIDVAPGDAEAGSRDAVQLPVLAQLGLAESAGGMVVRRNAEGVEQEVPVQRYSLTEAGKKFYLKRDTSTVAPTGEKIARTGDFCVGKLSLVKVVAWDAATGTASYTYKFAAAPWMHEPAAQQVFPMIAYIMKSEGQMQMKQRLRLEKGRWVGVRD
;
A
#
# COMPACT_ATOMS: atom_id res chain seq x y z
N MET A 1 -76.21 18.05 -29.98
CA MET A 1 -75.35 17.99 -28.77
C MET A 1 -74.55 16.69 -28.81
N LYS A 2 -73.23 16.76 -29.05
CA LYS A 2 -72.31 15.62 -28.91
C LYS A 2 -71.09 16.11 -28.13
N MET A 3 -70.94 15.59 -26.93
CA MET A 3 -69.85 15.85 -25.99
C MET A 3 -68.53 15.37 -26.59
N ILE A 4 -67.53 16.27 -26.63
CA ILE A 4 -66.13 15.94 -26.88
C ILE A 4 -65.56 15.53 -25.52
N SER A 5 -65.29 14.24 -25.34
CA SER A 5 -64.59 13.71 -24.17
C SER A 5 -63.11 13.56 -24.52
N MET A 6 -62.29 14.43 -23.94
CA MET A 6 -60.84 14.49 -24.15
C MET A 6 -60.19 13.54 -23.14
N VAL A 7 -59.81 12.34 -23.60
CA VAL A 7 -59.05 11.38 -22.78
C VAL A 7 -57.58 11.80 -22.82
N ALA A 8 -57.09 12.35 -21.72
CA ALA A 8 -55.67 12.63 -21.51
C ALA A 8 -54.92 11.31 -21.24
N MET A 9 -54.17 10.83 -22.22
CA MET A 9 -53.22 9.74 -22.06
C MET A 9 -52.01 10.26 -21.27
N LEU A 10 -51.92 9.94 -19.98
CA LEU A 10 -50.68 10.09 -19.22
C LEU A 10 -49.69 9.02 -19.69
N ALA A 11 -48.74 9.42 -20.54
CA ALA A 11 -47.56 8.63 -20.83
C ALA A 11 -46.64 8.64 -19.59
N ALA A 12 -46.65 7.55 -18.82
CA ALA A 12 -45.65 7.30 -17.79
C ALA A 12 -44.30 7.04 -18.48
N VAL A 13 -43.48 8.08 -18.60
CA VAL A 13 -42.07 7.94 -18.98
C VAL A 13 -41.35 7.37 -17.77
N SER A 14 -41.21 6.05 -17.72
CA SER A 14 -40.33 5.36 -16.79
C SER A 14 -38.89 5.77 -17.11
N ALA A 15 -38.34 6.69 -16.33
CA ALA A 15 -36.91 6.97 -16.30
C ALA A 15 -36.19 5.74 -15.74
N SER A 16 -35.85 4.82 -16.63
CA SER A 16 -34.87 3.78 -16.34
C SER A 16 -33.57 4.48 -16.00
N ALA A 17 -33.25 4.61 -14.71
CA ALA A 17 -31.89 4.94 -14.30
C ALA A 17 -30.99 3.90 -14.96
N TYR A 18 -30.17 4.33 -15.93
CA TYR A 18 -29.16 3.47 -16.55
C TYR A 18 -28.17 3.09 -15.45
N ALA A 19 -28.45 1.98 -14.75
CA ALA A 19 -27.49 1.34 -13.89
C ALA A 19 -26.25 1.06 -14.75
N ALA A 20 -25.09 1.58 -14.33
CA ALA A 20 -23.84 1.25 -15.00
C ALA A 20 -23.76 -0.28 -15.12
N PRO A 21 -23.49 -0.83 -16.32
CA PRO A 21 -23.51 -2.27 -16.51
C PRO A 21 -22.57 -2.94 -15.51
N GLN A 22 -23.08 -3.96 -14.80
CA GLN A 22 -22.28 -4.72 -13.86
C GLN A 22 -21.03 -5.24 -14.57
N PRO A 23 -19.84 -5.06 -13.97
CA PRO A 23 -18.62 -5.52 -14.58
C PRO A 23 -18.61 -7.04 -14.67
N SER A 24 -18.22 -7.57 -15.84
CA SER A 24 -17.96 -9.00 -15.94
C SER A 24 -16.74 -9.36 -15.08
N HIS A 25 -16.71 -10.59 -14.58
CA HIS A 25 -15.58 -11.10 -13.81
C HIS A 25 -14.25 -10.96 -14.57
N LYS A 26 -14.27 -11.22 -15.88
CA LYS A 26 -13.12 -11.01 -16.78
C LYS A 26 -12.66 -9.55 -16.82
N ALA A 27 -13.59 -8.60 -16.84
CA ALA A 27 -13.26 -7.18 -16.86
C ALA A 27 -12.66 -6.71 -15.53
N LEU A 28 -13.20 -7.19 -14.40
CA LEU A 28 -12.62 -6.94 -13.07
C LEU A 28 -11.22 -7.51 -12.94
N ALA A 29 -11.04 -8.78 -13.36
CA ALA A 29 -9.75 -9.44 -13.32
C ALA A 29 -8.70 -8.68 -14.14
N ALA A 30 -9.04 -8.26 -15.37
CA ALA A 30 -8.15 -7.47 -16.20
C ALA A 30 -7.77 -6.13 -15.54
N GLY A 31 -8.74 -5.42 -14.95
CA GLY A 31 -8.51 -4.17 -14.23
C GLY A 31 -7.60 -4.35 -13.01
N LEU A 32 -7.86 -5.37 -12.19
CA LEU A 32 -7.07 -5.70 -11.00
C LEU A 32 -5.66 -6.16 -11.35
N SER A 33 -5.50 -7.06 -12.32
CA SER A 33 -4.18 -7.52 -12.76
C SER A 33 -3.33 -6.35 -13.25
N LYS A 34 -3.93 -5.42 -14.03
CA LYS A 34 -3.22 -4.20 -14.46
C LYS A 34 -2.85 -3.31 -13.29
N TYR A 35 -3.78 -3.11 -12.35
CA TYR A 35 -3.52 -2.32 -11.16
C TYR A 35 -2.38 -2.90 -10.33
N LEU A 36 -2.43 -4.20 -10.00
CA LEU A 36 -1.40 -4.89 -9.19
C LEU A 36 -0.04 -4.96 -9.90
N ALA A 37 0.00 -5.07 -11.22
CA ALA A 37 1.25 -4.95 -11.96
C ALA A 37 1.94 -3.59 -11.71
N GLN A 38 1.16 -2.52 -11.60
CA GLN A 38 1.66 -1.16 -11.41
C GLN A 38 1.83 -0.75 -9.93
N GLN A 39 0.96 -1.25 -9.06
CA GLN A 39 0.75 -0.78 -7.68
C GLN A 39 0.78 -1.88 -6.63
N GLY A 40 1.00 -3.14 -7.02
CA GLY A 40 1.03 -4.27 -6.10
C GLY A 40 2.33 -4.43 -5.31
N ASP A 41 3.25 -3.46 -5.37
CA ASP A 41 4.47 -3.50 -4.55
C ASP A 41 4.08 -3.33 -3.07
N VAL A 42 4.55 -4.24 -2.21
CA VAL A 42 4.33 -4.17 -0.76
C VAL A 42 5.60 -3.62 -0.14
N CYS A 43 5.50 -2.43 0.45
CA CYS A 43 6.66 -1.71 1.00
C CYS A 43 6.46 -1.42 2.49
N VAL A 44 7.57 -1.27 3.22
CA VAL A 44 7.58 -1.32 4.70
C VAL A 44 7.74 0.06 5.35
N GLY A 45 7.67 1.14 4.57
CA GLY A 45 7.70 2.50 5.07
C GLY A 45 9.09 2.97 5.49
N LYS A 46 10.12 2.55 4.74
CA LYS A 46 11.52 2.99 4.91
C LYS A 46 11.88 3.88 3.74
N PHE A 47 11.34 5.10 3.79
CA PHE A 47 11.32 6.03 2.68
C PHE A 47 12.67 6.71 2.46
N ASP A 48 13.27 7.25 3.52
CA ASP A 48 14.44 8.11 3.41
C ASP A 48 15.65 7.41 4.02
N TRP A 49 16.70 7.29 3.23
CA TRP A 49 17.97 6.68 3.65
C TRP A 49 19.10 7.72 3.54
N PRO A 50 20.08 7.72 4.46
CA PRO A 50 20.23 6.79 5.58
C PRO A 50 19.21 7.03 6.71
N ILE A 51 18.99 6.01 7.56
CA ILE A 51 18.09 6.08 8.71
C ILE A 51 18.90 6.03 10.00
N ASP A 52 18.67 7.01 10.89
CA ASP A 52 19.37 7.13 12.16
C ASP A 52 18.50 6.64 13.32
N VAL A 53 19.05 5.71 14.12
CA VAL A 53 18.43 5.20 15.35
C VAL A 53 19.23 5.69 16.55
N ALA A 54 18.59 6.43 17.45
CA ALA A 54 19.17 6.89 18.70
C ALA A 54 18.87 5.93 19.86
N PRO A 55 19.64 5.99 20.96
CA PRO A 55 19.26 5.38 22.23
C PRO A 55 17.86 5.83 22.67
N GLY A 56 17.03 4.91 23.15
CA GLY A 56 15.65 5.21 23.58
C GLY A 56 14.59 5.05 22.47
N ASP A 57 14.99 5.00 21.19
CA ASP A 57 14.02 4.90 20.09
C ASP A 57 13.23 3.57 20.13
N ALA A 58 13.85 2.46 20.57
CA ALA A 58 13.18 1.17 20.69
C ALA A 58 12.12 1.18 21.80
N GLU A 59 12.47 1.75 22.96
CA GLU A 59 11.60 1.93 24.12
C GLU A 59 10.43 2.86 23.78
N ALA A 60 10.65 3.84 22.91
CA ALA A 60 9.63 4.72 22.35
C ALA A 60 8.77 4.06 21.25
N GLY A 61 8.97 2.77 20.96
CA GLY A 61 8.18 2.01 19.99
C GLY A 61 8.59 2.23 18.53
N SER A 62 9.79 2.74 18.27
CA SER A 62 10.30 2.88 16.90
C SER A 62 10.44 1.53 16.22
N ARG A 63 9.71 1.36 15.12
CA ARG A 63 9.85 0.18 14.25
C ARG A 63 11.24 0.08 13.64
N ASP A 64 11.88 1.21 13.37
CA ASP A 64 13.21 1.23 12.75
C ASP A 64 14.29 0.69 13.70
N ALA A 65 14.19 1.02 14.99
CA ALA A 65 15.09 0.49 16.01
C ALA A 65 15.02 -1.05 16.13
N VAL A 66 13.88 -1.65 15.80
CA VAL A 66 13.68 -3.11 15.79
C VAL A 66 14.05 -3.75 14.44
N GLN A 67 13.71 -3.09 13.33
CA GLN A 67 13.78 -3.67 11.99
C GLN A 67 15.16 -3.50 11.31
N LEU A 68 15.82 -2.36 11.49
CA LEU A 68 17.09 -2.06 10.82
C LEU A 68 18.25 -2.96 11.25
N PRO A 69 18.41 -3.35 12.53
CA PRO A 69 19.44 -4.31 12.93
C PRO A 69 19.32 -5.65 12.18
N VAL A 70 18.10 -6.14 11.96
CA VAL A 70 17.86 -7.38 11.21
C VAL A 70 18.20 -7.18 9.72
N LEU A 71 17.83 -6.05 9.12
CA LEU A 71 18.26 -5.76 7.74
C LEU A 71 19.78 -5.67 7.61
N ALA A 72 20.48 -5.18 8.63
CA ALA A 72 21.94 -5.18 8.67
C ALA A 72 22.54 -6.58 8.81
N GLN A 73 21.99 -7.40 9.70
CA GLN A 73 22.38 -8.82 9.84
C GLN A 73 22.19 -9.60 8.52
N LEU A 74 21.15 -9.29 7.76
CA LEU A 74 20.87 -9.90 6.45
C LEU A 74 21.71 -9.30 5.30
N GLY A 75 22.60 -8.34 5.59
CA GLY A 75 23.46 -7.69 4.59
C GLY A 75 22.72 -6.74 3.65
N LEU A 76 21.49 -6.33 3.98
CA LEU A 76 20.67 -5.40 3.19
C LEU A 76 20.93 -3.94 3.60
N ALA A 77 21.34 -3.73 4.84
CA ALA A 77 21.84 -2.45 5.33
C ALA A 77 23.24 -2.62 5.91
N GLU A 78 23.98 -1.52 5.99
CA GLU A 78 25.20 -1.41 6.78
C GLU A 78 24.96 -0.40 7.90
N SER A 79 25.64 -0.59 9.02
CA SER A 79 25.46 0.24 10.20
C SER A 79 26.77 0.91 10.60
N ALA A 80 26.77 2.23 10.77
CA ALA A 80 27.91 3.00 11.28
C ALA A 80 27.49 3.90 12.45
N GLY A 81 28.39 4.11 13.41
CA GLY A 81 28.17 5.10 14.47
C GLY A 81 28.19 6.52 13.93
N GLY A 82 27.40 7.42 14.52
CA GLY A 82 27.36 8.83 14.15
C GLY A 82 26.80 9.71 15.26
N MET A 83 26.74 11.01 14.98
CA MET A 83 26.12 12.02 15.85
C MET A 83 25.10 12.80 15.01
N VAL A 84 23.95 13.13 15.60
CA VAL A 84 22.97 14.04 15.00
C VAL A 84 22.47 15.04 16.02
N VAL A 85 22.05 16.22 15.58
CA VAL A 85 21.41 17.20 16.45
C VAL A 85 19.93 16.84 16.58
N ARG A 86 19.47 16.59 17.82
CA ARG A 86 18.05 16.44 18.14
C ARG A 86 17.65 17.50 19.16
N ARG A 87 16.38 17.90 19.11
CA ARG A 87 15.78 18.79 20.10
C ARG A 87 15.22 17.96 21.27
N ASN A 88 15.61 18.29 22.50
CA ASN A 88 15.08 17.63 23.69
C ASN A 88 13.70 18.18 24.09
N ALA A 89 13.13 17.67 25.20
CA ALA A 89 11.82 18.06 25.68
C ALA A 89 11.74 19.55 26.07
N GLU A 90 12.86 20.13 26.49
CA GLU A 90 13.02 21.54 26.87
C GLU A 90 13.24 22.45 25.65
N GLY A 91 13.26 21.90 24.44
CA GLY A 91 13.44 22.67 23.21
C GLY A 91 14.90 22.98 22.86
N VAL A 92 15.86 22.44 23.60
CA VAL A 92 17.30 22.64 23.41
C VAL A 92 17.85 21.64 22.39
N GLU A 93 18.63 22.15 21.45
CA GLU A 93 19.35 21.32 20.48
C GLU A 93 20.58 20.67 21.15
N GLN A 94 20.71 19.36 20.98
CA GLN A 94 21.78 18.56 21.55
C GLN A 94 22.28 17.55 20.52
N GLU A 95 23.59 17.36 20.44
CA GLU A 95 24.17 16.22 19.72
C GLU A 95 23.90 14.92 20.48
N VAL A 96 23.27 13.97 19.79
CA VAL A 96 23.00 12.64 20.31
C VAL A 96 23.72 11.59 19.46
N PRO A 97 24.32 10.56 20.09
CA PRO A 97 24.87 9.45 19.36
C PRO A 97 23.76 8.66 18.69
N VAL A 98 24.02 8.19 17.47
CA VAL A 98 23.10 7.36 16.68
C VAL A 98 23.83 6.20 16.02
N GLN A 99 23.07 5.15 15.76
CA GLN A 99 23.41 4.14 14.77
C GLN A 99 22.78 4.53 13.44
N ARG A 100 23.62 4.88 12.46
CA ARG A 100 23.21 5.22 11.11
C ARG A 100 23.18 3.98 10.23
N TYR A 101 22.05 3.74 9.57
CA TYR A 101 21.85 2.65 8.64
C TYR A 101 21.77 3.15 7.19
N SER A 102 22.60 2.58 6.33
CA SER A 102 22.63 2.86 4.89
C SER A 102 22.31 1.58 4.11
N LEU A 103 21.65 1.69 2.95
CA LEU A 103 21.42 0.53 2.10
C LEU A 103 22.74 0.05 1.47
N THR A 104 23.00 -1.25 1.57
CA THR A 104 24.06 -1.90 0.78
C THR A 104 23.65 -2.01 -0.69
N GLU A 105 24.56 -2.43 -1.56
CA GLU A 105 24.22 -2.75 -2.96
C GLU A 105 23.16 -3.87 -3.07
N ALA A 106 23.13 -4.81 -2.13
CA ALA A 106 22.08 -5.82 -2.06
C ALA A 106 20.74 -5.20 -1.64
N GLY A 107 20.74 -4.32 -0.63
CA GLY A 107 19.54 -3.62 -0.17
C GLY A 107 18.94 -2.68 -1.21
N LYS A 108 19.77 -1.97 -1.97
CA LYS A 108 19.32 -1.04 -3.04
C LYS A 108 18.44 -1.72 -4.09
N LYS A 109 18.59 -3.04 -4.32
CA LYS A 109 17.74 -3.81 -5.25
C LYS A 109 16.27 -3.86 -4.82
N PHE A 110 15.99 -3.64 -3.53
CA PHE A 110 14.65 -3.64 -2.94
C PHE A 110 14.11 -2.24 -2.70
N TYR A 111 14.91 -1.19 -2.91
CA TYR A 111 14.46 0.19 -2.81
C TYR A 111 13.87 0.68 -4.12
N LEU A 112 12.57 0.90 -4.13
CA LEU A 112 11.84 1.33 -5.32
C LEU A 112 11.73 2.84 -5.34
N LYS A 113 12.46 3.49 -6.26
CA LYS A 113 12.31 4.92 -6.53
C LYS A 113 10.96 5.20 -7.16
N ARG A 114 10.12 5.96 -6.47
CA ARG A 114 8.80 6.36 -6.92
C ARG A 114 8.34 7.54 -6.08
N ASP A 115 7.94 8.62 -6.73
CA ASP A 115 7.34 9.75 -6.04
C ASP A 115 6.06 9.30 -5.34
N THR A 116 6.04 9.47 -4.03
CA THR A 116 4.92 9.17 -3.15
C THR A 116 4.83 10.23 -2.06
N SER A 117 3.80 10.17 -1.22
CA SER A 117 3.66 11.09 -0.09
C SER A 117 3.10 10.37 1.12
N THR A 118 3.59 10.74 2.30
CA THR A 118 3.07 10.28 3.59
C THR A 118 2.44 11.45 4.32
N VAL A 119 1.49 11.18 5.22
CA VAL A 119 0.92 12.19 6.10
C VAL A 119 1.56 12.08 7.47
N ALA A 120 2.16 13.16 7.96
CA ALA A 120 2.72 13.25 9.31
C ALA A 120 1.60 13.20 10.36
N PRO A 121 1.90 12.89 11.64
CA PRO A 121 0.93 12.98 12.72
C PRO A 121 0.27 14.37 12.84
N THR A 122 0.97 15.42 12.40
CA THR A 122 0.48 16.81 12.35
C THR A 122 -0.48 17.08 11.20
N GLY A 123 -0.70 16.12 10.30
CA GLY A 123 -1.52 16.28 9.08
C GLY A 123 -0.75 16.81 7.86
N GLU A 124 0.54 17.15 8.03
CA GLU A 124 1.39 17.62 6.94
C GLU A 124 1.64 16.51 5.90
N LYS A 125 1.53 16.84 4.61
CA LYS A 125 1.93 15.94 3.52
C LYS A 125 3.43 16.06 3.28
N ILE A 126 4.14 14.97 3.50
CA ILE A 126 5.59 14.87 3.25
C ILE A 126 5.80 14.11 1.95
N ALA A 127 6.46 14.75 0.99
CA ALA A 127 6.89 14.11 -0.25
C ALA A 127 8.02 13.10 0.04
N ARG A 128 7.95 11.93 -0.59
CA ARG A 128 8.93 10.84 -0.50
C ARG A 128 9.33 10.42 -1.91
N THR A 129 10.57 9.97 -2.07
CA THR A 129 11.14 9.63 -3.39
C THR A 129 11.31 8.14 -3.62
N GLY A 130 10.88 7.31 -2.67
CA GLY A 130 10.85 5.86 -2.77
C GLY A 130 10.46 5.21 -1.46
N ASP A 131 10.48 3.87 -1.46
CA ASP A 131 10.27 3.05 -0.29
C ASP A 131 11.02 1.71 -0.46
N PHE A 132 11.32 1.05 0.65
CA PHE A 132 11.89 -0.28 0.69
C PHE A 132 10.77 -1.34 0.55
N CYS A 133 10.77 -2.06 -0.57
CA CYS A 133 9.71 -3.00 -0.94
C CYS A 133 10.15 -4.45 -0.77
N VAL A 134 9.27 -5.25 -0.16
CA VAL A 134 9.59 -6.61 0.31
C VAL A 134 8.88 -7.69 -0.50
N GLY A 135 8.12 -7.30 -1.53
CA GLY A 135 7.53 -8.22 -2.48
C GLY A 135 6.47 -7.56 -3.35
N LYS A 136 5.81 -8.37 -4.17
CA LYS A 136 4.78 -7.90 -5.10
C LYS A 136 3.57 -8.82 -5.14
N LEU A 137 2.38 -8.23 -5.05
CA LEU A 137 1.11 -8.89 -5.17
C LEU A 137 0.77 -9.16 -6.64
N SER A 138 0.17 -10.30 -6.91
CA SER A 138 -0.48 -10.61 -8.19
C SER A 138 -1.84 -11.26 -7.95
N LEU A 139 -2.77 -11.05 -8.89
CA LEU A 139 -4.13 -11.57 -8.78
C LEU A 139 -4.15 -13.09 -8.90
N VAL A 140 -4.82 -13.77 -7.96
CA VAL A 140 -5.23 -15.19 -8.12
C VAL A 140 -6.61 -15.25 -8.74
N LYS A 141 -7.61 -14.68 -8.06
CA LYS A 141 -8.99 -14.63 -8.54
C LYS A 141 -9.76 -13.48 -7.90
N VAL A 142 -10.71 -12.95 -8.66
CA VAL A 142 -11.78 -12.10 -8.12
C VAL A 142 -12.79 -12.98 -7.40
N VAL A 143 -13.16 -12.59 -6.18
CA VAL A 143 -14.09 -13.32 -5.31
C VAL A 143 -15.47 -12.68 -5.33
N ALA A 144 -15.54 -11.35 -5.20
CA ALA A 144 -16.81 -10.64 -5.12
C ALA A 144 -16.70 -9.22 -5.71
N TRP A 145 -17.84 -8.67 -6.09
CA TRP A 145 -18.02 -7.28 -6.51
C TRP A 145 -19.08 -6.62 -5.64
N ASP A 146 -18.71 -5.49 -5.04
CA ASP A 146 -19.62 -4.60 -4.34
C ASP A 146 -19.92 -3.39 -5.24
N ALA A 147 -21.12 -3.36 -5.81
CA ALA A 147 -21.56 -2.29 -6.70
C ALA A 147 -21.82 -0.96 -5.98
N ALA A 148 -22.14 -0.99 -4.68
CA ALA A 148 -22.43 0.23 -3.92
C ALA A 148 -21.16 1.06 -3.70
N THR A 149 -20.03 0.38 -3.47
CA THR A 149 -18.74 1.04 -3.24
C THR A 149 -17.81 1.01 -4.45
N GLY A 150 -18.16 0.25 -5.50
CA GLY A 150 -17.29 0.02 -6.65
C GLY A 150 -16.05 -0.81 -6.30
N THR A 151 -16.18 -1.76 -5.36
CA THR A 151 -15.04 -2.48 -4.78
C THR A 151 -15.02 -3.94 -5.21
N ALA A 152 -13.89 -4.40 -5.74
CA ALA A 152 -13.65 -5.82 -5.98
C ALA A 152 -12.92 -6.44 -4.78
N SER A 153 -13.40 -7.59 -4.31
CA SER A 153 -12.68 -8.44 -3.37
C SER A 153 -11.96 -9.54 -4.14
N TYR A 154 -10.69 -9.80 -3.83
CA TYR A 154 -9.84 -10.73 -4.58
C TYR A 154 -8.83 -11.43 -3.68
N THR A 155 -8.38 -12.60 -4.10
CA THR A 155 -7.24 -13.31 -3.48
C THR A 155 -5.98 -13.08 -4.31
N TYR A 156 -4.83 -13.24 -3.67
CA TYR A 156 -3.53 -12.85 -4.26
C TYR A 156 -2.47 -13.95 -4.12
N LYS A 157 -1.45 -13.89 -4.97
CA LYS A 157 -0.12 -14.46 -4.70
C LYS A 157 0.82 -13.34 -4.30
N PHE A 158 1.84 -13.66 -3.52
CA PHE A 158 2.82 -12.69 -3.05
C PHE A 158 4.23 -13.16 -3.38
N ALA A 159 4.83 -12.50 -4.38
CA ALA A 159 6.24 -12.72 -4.71
C ALA A 159 7.11 -12.00 -3.68
N ALA A 160 7.34 -12.63 -2.53
CA ALA A 160 8.20 -12.11 -1.47
C ALA A 160 9.67 -12.02 -1.95
N ALA A 161 10.39 -11.02 -1.46
CA ALA A 161 11.83 -10.95 -1.62
C ALA A 161 12.49 -12.18 -0.95
N PRO A 162 13.55 -12.78 -1.51
CA PRO A 162 14.10 -14.04 -0.98
C PRO A 162 14.47 -14.00 0.52
N TRP A 163 15.01 -12.88 1.00
CA TRP A 163 15.40 -12.69 2.40
C TRP A 163 14.21 -12.65 3.37
N MET A 164 12.98 -12.43 2.89
CA MET A 164 11.78 -12.49 3.74
C MET A 164 11.45 -13.92 4.20
N HIS A 165 12.08 -14.94 3.62
CA HIS A 165 11.95 -16.32 4.10
C HIS A 165 12.77 -16.60 5.36
N GLU A 166 13.69 -15.70 5.73
CA GLU A 166 14.46 -15.83 6.97
C GLU A 166 13.58 -15.62 8.20
N PRO A 167 13.64 -16.50 9.23
CA PRO A 167 12.82 -16.38 10.43
C PRO A 167 12.97 -15.02 11.14
N ALA A 168 14.20 -14.49 11.20
CA ALA A 168 14.48 -13.19 11.79
C ALA A 168 13.75 -12.05 11.06
N ALA A 169 13.67 -12.10 9.72
CA ALA A 169 12.92 -11.12 8.95
C ALA A 169 11.42 -11.20 9.26
N GLN A 170 10.84 -12.41 9.28
CA GLN A 170 9.42 -12.60 9.56
C GLN A 170 9.02 -12.14 10.97
N GLN A 171 9.93 -12.29 11.95
CA GLN A 171 9.71 -11.83 13.32
C GLN A 171 9.56 -10.30 13.40
N VAL A 172 10.39 -9.54 12.69
CA VAL A 172 10.35 -8.06 12.75
C VAL A 172 9.42 -7.43 11.70
N PHE A 173 8.93 -8.22 10.74
CA PHE A 173 7.91 -7.84 9.75
C PHE A 173 6.67 -8.77 9.82
N PRO A 174 5.97 -8.84 10.96
CA PRO A 174 4.92 -9.84 11.20
C PRO A 174 3.72 -9.70 10.24
N MET A 175 3.39 -8.47 9.80
CA MET A 175 2.33 -8.26 8.81
C MET A 175 2.69 -8.83 7.43
N ILE A 176 3.98 -8.79 7.06
CA ILE A 176 4.45 -9.38 5.79
C ILE A 176 4.43 -10.90 5.90
N ALA A 177 4.88 -11.45 7.03
CA ALA A 177 4.79 -12.89 7.30
C ALA A 177 3.33 -13.39 7.24
N TYR A 178 2.38 -12.61 7.75
CA TYR A 178 0.96 -12.91 7.64
C TYR A 178 0.46 -12.88 6.18
N ILE A 179 0.90 -11.90 5.38
CA ILE A 179 0.58 -11.82 3.95
C ILE A 179 1.12 -13.04 3.20
N MET A 180 2.36 -13.45 3.45
CA MET A 180 2.98 -14.64 2.85
C MET A 180 2.20 -15.92 3.20
N LYS A 181 1.81 -16.09 4.46
CA LYS A 181 1.07 -17.28 4.92
C LYS A 181 -0.35 -17.37 4.37
N SER A 182 -0.93 -16.24 3.97
CA SER A 182 -2.35 -16.14 3.59
C SER A 182 -2.58 -16.08 2.08
N GLU A 183 -1.57 -16.36 1.26
CA GLU A 183 -1.68 -16.41 -0.19
C GLU A 183 -2.82 -17.33 -0.66
N GLY A 184 -3.62 -16.86 -1.62
CA GLY A 184 -4.77 -17.57 -2.16
C GLY A 184 -5.96 -17.73 -1.21
N GLN A 185 -5.81 -17.39 0.07
CA GLN A 185 -6.84 -17.55 1.11
C GLN A 185 -7.43 -16.22 1.56
N MET A 186 -6.57 -15.27 1.95
CA MET A 186 -7.03 -13.95 2.40
C MET A 186 -7.54 -13.13 1.22
N GLN A 187 -8.66 -12.45 1.43
CA GLN A 187 -9.22 -11.50 0.47
C GLN A 187 -8.69 -10.09 0.75
N MET A 188 -8.19 -9.44 -0.29
CA MET A 188 -7.93 -8.00 -0.32
C MET A 188 -9.06 -7.30 -1.08
N LYS A 189 -9.21 -6.00 -0.82
CA LYS A 189 -10.22 -5.15 -1.47
C LYS A 189 -9.53 -4.06 -2.27
N GLN A 190 -10.06 -3.76 -3.45
CA GLN A 190 -9.59 -2.66 -4.28
C GLN A 190 -10.77 -1.99 -4.95
N ARG A 191 -10.88 -0.67 -4.79
CA ARG A 191 -11.87 0.13 -5.52
C ARG A 191 -11.47 0.24 -6.98
N LEU A 192 -12.42 0.05 -7.88
CA LEU A 192 -12.25 0.22 -9.32
C LEU A 192 -13.24 1.27 -9.82
N ARG A 193 -12.83 2.01 -10.85
CA ARG A 193 -13.73 2.91 -11.60
C ARG A 193 -13.65 2.60 -13.08
N LEU A 194 -14.75 2.83 -13.80
CA LEU A 194 -14.77 2.72 -15.24
C LEU A 194 -14.17 3.99 -15.85
N GLU A 195 -13.09 3.83 -16.61
CA GLU A 195 -12.46 4.92 -17.36
C GLU A 195 -12.28 4.51 -18.82
N LYS A 196 -12.91 5.26 -19.73
CA LYS A 196 -12.86 5.01 -21.19
C LYS A 196 -13.16 3.54 -21.53
N GLY A 197 -14.22 2.99 -20.92
CA GLY A 197 -14.66 1.61 -21.12
C GLY A 197 -13.81 0.53 -20.43
N ARG A 198 -12.81 0.89 -19.61
CA ARG A 198 -11.95 -0.06 -18.89
C ARG A 198 -12.01 0.16 -17.39
N TRP A 199 -12.08 -0.91 -16.62
CA TRP A 199 -12.00 -0.83 -15.16
C TRP A 199 -10.55 -0.60 -14.74
N VAL A 200 -10.33 0.47 -13.97
CA VAL A 200 -9.01 0.89 -13.47
C VAL A 200 -9.06 1.01 -11.96
N GLY A 201 -8.01 0.57 -11.28
CA GLY A 201 -7.93 0.71 -9.82
C GLY A 201 -7.73 2.16 -9.40
N VAL A 202 -8.41 2.53 -8.32
CA VAL A 202 -8.29 3.83 -7.67
C VAL A 202 -7.12 3.78 -6.70
N ARG A 203 -6.24 4.79 -6.73
CA ARG A 203 -5.27 5.03 -5.67
C ARG A 203 -5.98 5.86 -4.60
N ASP A 204 -6.12 5.29 -3.42
CA ASP A 204 -6.57 6.03 -2.23
C ASP A 204 -5.39 6.80 -1.61
#